data_AF-A0A933S8W8-F1
#
_entry.id   AF-A0A933S8W8-F1
#
_cell.length_a   1.000
_cell.length_b   1.000
_cell.length_c   1.000
_cell.angle_alpha   90.00
_cell.angle_beta   90.00
_cell.angle_gamma   90.00
#
_symmetry.space_group_name_H-M   'P 1'
#
loop_
_entity.id
_entity.type
_entity.pdbx_description
1 polymer ?
#
loop_
_entity_poly.entity_id
_entity_poly.type
_entity_poly.pdbx_seq_one_letter_code
_entity_poly.pdbx_strand_id
1 'polypeptide(L)' 'MKKLKCDLCEVTAEGETFEAWMNALKPHYMQAHADVMNNSSHTKEDMEKWMVENKARFDTA' A
#
# COMPACT_ATOMS: atom_id res chain seq x y z
N MET A 1 -7.80 11.68 10.06
CA MET A 1 -7.88 10.93 8.79
C MET A 1 -6.76 11.39 7.88
N LYS A 2 -5.88 10.48 7.45
CA LYS A 2 -4.76 10.79 6.57
C LYS A 2 -5.09 10.41 5.13
N LYS A 3 -4.55 11.15 4.18
CA LYS A 3 -4.67 10.92 2.74
C LYS A 3 -3.28 10.73 2.16
N LEU A 4 -3.04 9.60 1.52
CA LEU A 4 -1.72 9.28 0.97
C LEU A 4 -1.85 8.65 -0.42
N LYS A 5 -0.93 9.01 -1.30
CA LYS A 5 -0.81 8.44 -2.64
C LYS A 5 -0.28 7.01 -2.58
N CYS A 6 -0.71 6.18 -3.53
CA CYS A 6 -0.05 4.93 -3.87
C CYS A 6 1.46 5.18 -4.07
N ASP A 7 2.31 4.21 -3.70
CA ASP A 7 3.76 4.24 -3.96
C ASP A 7 4.10 4.09 -5.44
N LEU A 8 3.18 3.56 -6.24
CA LEU A 8 3.41 3.24 -7.65
C LEU A 8 2.72 4.22 -8.62
N CYS A 9 1.76 5.01 -8.14
CA CYS A 9 1.02 5.95 -8.98
C CYS A 9 0.34 7.08 -8.19
N GLU A 10 -0.40 7.95 -8.90
CA GLU A 10 -1.01 9.16 -8.32
C GLU A 10 -2.34 8.94 -7.59
N VAL A 11 -2.89 7.71 -7.60
CA VAL A 11 -4.15 7.39 -6.90
C VAL A 11 -3.96 7.58 -5.39
N THR A 12 -4.92 8.24 -4.75
CA THR A 12 -4.91 8.45 -3.29
C THR A 12 -5.89 7.53 -2.59
N ALA A 13 -5.47 6.96 -1.47
CA ALA A 13 -6.35 6.31 -0.50
C ALA A 13 -6.36 7.11 0.81
N GLU A 14 -7.45 6.96 1.57
CA GLU A 14 -7.67 7.68 2.82
C GLU A 14 -8.01 6.69 3.95
N GLY A 15 -7.58 7.00 5.17
CA GLY A 15 -7.87 6.16 6.33
C GLY A 15 -7.56 6.85 7.66
N GLU A 16 -8.29 6.47 8.71
CA GLU A 16 -8.06 6.99 10.06
C GLU A 16 -6.88 6.32 10.76
N THR A 17 -6.68 5.03 10.50
CA THR A 17 -5.54 4.23 10.94
C THR A 17 -4.79 3.69 9.74
N PHE A 18 -3.57 3.19 9.96
CA PHE A 18 -2.81 2.53 8.90
C PHE A 18 -3.55 1.34 8.30
N GLU A 19 -4.21 0.53 9.14
CA GLU A 19 -4.99 -0.62 8.69
C GLU A 19 -6.20 -0.18 7.84
N ALA A 20 -6.93 0.86 8.26
CA ALA A 20 -8.03 1.40 7.48
C ALA A 20 -7.57 1.92 6.12
N TRP A 21 -6.43 2.63 6.08
CA TRP A 21 -5.83 3.12 4.84
C TRP A 21 -5.35 1.97 3.94
N MET A 22 -4.70 0.95 4.52
CA MET A 22 -4.27 -0.26 3.81
C MET A 22 -5.46 -0.98 3.17
N ASN A 23 -6.56 -1.14 3.91
CA ASN A 23 -7.78 -1.75 3.39
C ASN A 23 -8.44 -0.91 2.29
N ALA A 24 -8.35 0.41 2.35
CA ALA A 24 -8.82 1.30 1.29
C ALA A 24 -7.91 1.27 0.05
N LEU A 25 -6.60 1.11 0.21
CA LEU A 25 -5.62 1.06 -0.87
C LEU A 25 -5.60 -0.32 -1.57
N LYS A 26 -5.87 -1.41 -0.85
CA LYS A 26 -5.77 -2.79 -1.35
C LYS A 26 -6.59 -3.06 -2.62
N PRO A 27 -7.87 -2.63 -2.76
CA PRO A 27 -8.64 -2.84 -4.00
C PRO A 27 -7.98 -2.20 -5.22
N HIS A 28 -7.32 -1.04 -5.04
CA HIS A 28 -6.59 -0.37 -6.11
C HIS A 28 -5.39 -1.22 -6.56
N TYR A 29 -4.60 -1.75 -5.62
CA TYR A 29 -3.50 -2.67 -5.92
C TYR A 29 -3.97 -3.93 -6.66
N MET A 30 -5.08 -4.53 -6.23
CA MET A 30 -5.62 -5.74 -6.86
C MET A 30 -6.10 -5.52 -8.30
N GLN A 31 -6.45 -4.29 -8.69
CA GLN A 31 -6.93 -3.98 -10.05
C GLN A 31 -5.85 -3.33 -10.92
N ALA A 32 -5.23 -2.25 -10.44
CA ALA A 32 -4.31 -1.43 -11.23
C ALA A 32 -2.85 -1.90 -11.17
N HIS A 33 -2.49 -2.63 -10.11
CA HIS A 33 -1.14 -3.18 -9.87
C HIS A 33 -1.22 -4.69 -9.63
N ALA A 34 -2.11 -5.36 -10.35
CA ALA A 34 -2.34 -6.80 -10.21
C ALA A 34 -1.09 -7.62 -10.55
N ASP A 35 -0.21 -7.10 -11.40
CA ASP A 35 1.11 -7.65 -11.70
C ASP A 35 2.00 -7.70 -10.47
N VAL A 36 2.01 -6.64 -9.64
CA VAL A 36 2.74 -6.59 -8.37
C VAL A 36 2.16 -7.59 -7.38
N MET A 37 0.82 -7.68 -7.29
CA MET A 37 0.14 -8.62 -6.39
C MET A 37 0.34 -10.09 -6.79
N ASN A 38 0.49 -10.39 -8.08
CA ASN A 38 0.64 -11.75 -8.61
C ASN A 38 2.10 -12.13 -8.90
N ASN A 39 3.07 -11.27 -8.59
CA ASN A 39 4.47 -11.56 -8.84
C ASN A 39 4.97 -12.69 -7.94
N SER A 40 5.21 -13.86 -8.53
CA SER A 40 5.69 -15.06 -7.82
C SER A 40 7.13 -14.94 -7.30
N SER A 41 7.89 -13.92 -7.73
CA SER A 41 9.23 -13.65 -7.24
C SER A 41 9.25 -12.87 -5.92
N HIS A 42 8.11 -12.32 -5.48
CA HIS A 42 8.04 -11.65 -4.18
C HIS A 42 8.24 -12.64 -3.04
N THR A 43 9.21 -12.32 -2.21
CA THR A 43 9.49 -13.06 -0.98
C THR A 43 8.67 -12.51 0.17
N LYS A 44 8.69 -13.25 1.29
CA LYS A 44 8.12 -12.76 2.55
C LYS A 44 8.82 -11.48 3.03
N GLU A 45 10.13 -11.37 2.80
CA GLU A 45 10.92 -10.20 3.17
C GLU A 45 10.54 -8.97 2.35
N ASP A 46 10.23 -9.14 1.06
CA ASP A 46 9.71 -8.04 0.22
C ASP A 46 8.36 -7.52 0.74
N MET A 47 7.47 -8.43 1.13
CA MET A 47 6.17 -8.08 1.70
C MET A 47 6.32 -7.36 3.05
N GLU A 48 7.22 -7.83 3.92
CA GLU A 48 7.51 -7.20 5.20
C GLU A 48 8.11 -5.80 5.03
N LYS A 49 9.07 -5.66 4.11
CA LYS A 49 9.67 -4.36 3.76
C LYS A 49 8.62 -3.40 3.24
N TRP A 50 7.78 -3.83 2.32
CA TRP A 50 6.69 -3.01 1.77
C TRP A 50 5.72 -2.55 2.88
N MET A 51 5.39 -3.41 3.84
CA MET A 51 4.55 -3.04 4.99
C MET A 51 5.22 -1.98 5.88
N VAL A 52 6.51 -2.13 6.19
CA VAL A 52 7.28 -1.18 7.01
C VAL A 52 7.40 0.18 6.33
N GLU A 53 7.73 0.20 5.04
CA GLU A 53 7.87 1.43 4.26
C GLU A 53 6.55 2.17 4.15
N ASN A 54 5.46 1.46 3.85
CA ASN A 54 4.13 2.07 3.78
C ASN A 54 3.65 2.57 5.14
N LYS A 55 3.99 1.87 6.23
CA LYS A 55 3.69 2.34 7.59
C LYS A 55 4.44 3.64 7.91
N ALA A 56 5.71 3.74 7.56
CA ALA A 56 6.50 4.96 7.74
C ALA A 56 5.96 6.12 6.90
N ARG A 57 5.55 5.87 5.65
CA ARG A 57 4.89 6.86 4.79
C ARG A 57 3.57 7.34 5.39
N PHE A 58 2.75 6.42 5.90
CA PHE A 58 1.50 6.77 6.56
C PHE A 58 1.73 7.59 7.83
N ASP A 59 2.73 7.24 8.65
CA ASP A 59 3.02 7.95 9.90
C ASP A 59 3.52 9.39 9.65
N THR A 60 4.17 9.65 8.50
CA THR A 60 4.74 10.96 8.13
C THR A 60 3.84 11.85 7.25
N ALA A 61 2.76 11.29 6.69
CA ALA A 61 1.72 12.03 5.96
C ALA A 61 0.77 12.81 6.87
#